data_AF-A0A1G4ILG0-F1
#
_entry.id   AF-A0A1G4ILG0-F1
#
_cell.length_a   1.000
_cell.length_b   1.000
_cell.length_c   1.000
_cell.angle_alpha   90.00
_cell.angle_beta   90.00
_cell.angle_gamma   90.00
#
_symmetry.space_group_name_H-M   'P 1'
#
loop_
_entity.id
_entity.type
_entity.pdbx_description
1 polymer ?
#
loop_
_entity_poly.entity_id
_entity_poly.type
_entity_poly.pdbx_seq_one_letter_code
_entity_poly.pdbx_strand_id
1 'polypeptide(L)'
;MFESIVSGREGRLKWLNMDYSIVRKNQSLPLSQWTGQDQILMKVGMTRKATVLARLLEWENSCKHPITGLDLSKVEQLHRLSVRNQSRPKHSSSLVRLFRKLSISKTQKAQKAQKNAPNLDKIPSFRDGGFYVTEGRSLELIETKIHQLLWKKYGQGLIYCYGCKNEQGQPKRHREWFMVPLDQVKDIFWAISAICSES
;
A
#
# COMPACT_ATOMS: atom_id res chain seq x y z
N MET A 1 -2.27 -10.85 -1.81
CA MET A 1 -3.12 -9.68 -1.51
C MET A 1 -3.53 -8.93 -2.77
N PHE A 2 -2.59 -8.45 -3.59
CA PHE A 2 -2.88 -7.74 -4.84
C PHE A 2 -3.95 -8.44 -5.69
N GLU A 3 -3.74 -9.72 -6.02
CA GLU A 3 -4.71 -10.51 -6.79
C GLU A 3 -6.11 -10.56 -6.16
N SER A 4 -6.20 -10.63 -4.82
CA SER A 4 -7.48 -10.62 -4.11
C SER A 4 -8.21 -9.29 -4.24
N ILE A 5 -7.46 -8.17 -4.21
CA ILE A 5 -8.00 -6.82 -4.38
C ILE A 5 -8.46 -6.63 -5.83
N VAL A 6 -7.63 -7.01 -6.81
CA VAL A 6 -7.95 -6.85 -8.24
C VAL A 6 -9.12 -7.75 -8.67
N SER A 7 -9.16 -9.00 -8.19
CA SER A 7 -10.23 -9.95 -8.53
C SER A 7 -11.50 -9.79 -7.67
N GLY A 8 -11.48 -8.97 -6.62
CA GLY A 8 -12.60 -8.82 -5.67
C GLY A 8 -12.89 -10.08 -4.84
N ARG A 9 -11.92 -10.99 -4.70
CA ARG A 9 -12.07 -12.25 -3.95
C ARG A 9 -11.36 -12.17 -2.59
N GLU A 10 -12.05 -11.59 -1.61
CA GLU A 10 -11.55 -11.34 -0.23
C GLU A 10 -11.30 -12.63 0.57
N GLY A 11 -11.98 -13.74 0.25
CA GLY A 11 -11.90 -15.01 0.99
C GLY A 11 -10.50 -15.63 1.09
N ARG A 12 -9.52 -15.13 0.34
CA ARG A 12 -8.11 -15.57 0.35
C ARG A 12 -7.22 -14.89 1.41
N LEU A 13 -7.74 -13.91 2.16
CA LEU A 13 -6.97 -13.12 3.14
C LEU A 13 -7.27 -13.46 4.60
N LYS A 14 -7.94 -14.59 4.88
CA LYS A 14 -8.27 -15.04 6.24
C LYS A 14 -7.06 -15.23 7.16
N TRP A 15 -5.86 -15.41 6.59
CA TRP A 15 -4.62 -15.56 7.34
C TRP A 15 -4.02 -14.23 7.81
N LEU A 16 -4.49 -13.10 7.26
CA LEU A 16 -3.95 -11.78 7.56
C LEU A 16 -4.78 -11.08 8.64
N ASN A 17 -4.16 -10.97 9.80
CA ASN A 17 -4.71 -10.24 10.94
C ASN A 17 -3.92 -8.96 11.17
N MET A 18 -4.64 -7.85 11.32
CA MET A 18 -4.08 -6.54 11.59
C MET A 18 -4.15 -6.24 13.09
N ASP A 19 -3.07 -5.67 13.60
CA ASP A 19 -3.03 -5.10 14.94
C ASP A 19 -3.23 -3.58 14.84
N TYR A 20 -4.46 -3.13 15.11
CA TYR A 20 -4.81 -1.70 15.20
C TYR A 20 -4.55 -1.11 16.58
N SER A 21 -3.83 -1.80 17.47
CA SER A 21 -3.45 -1.27 18.78
C SER A 21 -2.49 -0.10 18.61
N ILE A 22 -3.02 1.09 18.34
CA ILE A 22 -2.29 2.34 18.54
C ILE A 22 -2.08 2.40 20.05
N VAL A 23 -0.82 2.34 20.49
CA VAL A 23 -0.44 2.37 21.91
C VAL A 23 -0.91 3.68 22.53
N ARG A 24 -2.15 3.69 23.03
CA ARG A 24 -2.73 4.70 23.91
C ARG A 24 -3.46 3.91 24.98
N LYS A 25 -2.75 3.67 26.09
CA LYS A 25 -3.12 2.84 27.26
C LYS A 25 -2.93 1.34 27.01
N ASN A 26 -2.32 0.67 28.00
CA ASN A 26 -1.84 -0.71 28.00
C ASN A 26 -2.94 -1.78 27.79
N GLN A 27 -3.61 -1.78 26.64
CA GLN A 27 -4.57 -2.81 26.26
C GLN A 27 -4.28 -3.21 24.81
N SER A 28 -3.89 -4.46 24.60
CA SER A 28 -3.82 -5.06 23.27
C SER A 28 -5.24 -5.21 22.74
N LEU A 29 -5.58 -4.55 21.63
CA LEU A 29 -6.85 -4.79 20.95
C LEU A 29 -6.82 -6.21 20.35
N PRO A 30 -7.98 -6.89 20.28
CA PRO A 30 -8.06 -8.15 19.57
C PRO A 30 -7.67 -7.93 18.11
N LEU A 31 -6.87 -8.86 17.60
CA LEU A 31 -6.47 -8.90 16.20
C LEU A 31 -7.71 -8.88 15.32
N SER A 32 -7.82 -7.86 14.48
CA SER A 32 -8.93 -7.72 13.54
C SER A 32 -8.55 -8.33 12.21
N GLN A 33 -9.46 -9.09 11.62
CA GLN A 33 -9.30 -9.60 10.27
C GLN A 33 -9.25 -8.44 9.27
N TRP A 34 -8.40 -8.54 8.25
CA TRP A 34 -8.34 -7.56 7.16
C TRP A 34 -9.68 -7.43 6.43
N THR A 35 -10.24 -6.22 6.41
CA THR A 35 -11.50 -5.87 5.70
C THR A 35 -11.33 -4.68 4.74
N GLY A 36 -10.09 -4.21 4.52
CA GLY A 36 -9.80 -3.04 3.69
C GLY A 36 -10.08 -3.29 2.21
N GLN A 37 -11.21 -2.79 1.70
CA GLN A 37 -11.58 -2.81 0.27
C GLN A 37 -10.87 -1.73 -0.54
N ASP A 38 -10.58 -0.59 0.10
CA ASP A 38 -9.92 0.58 -0.52
C ASP A 38 -8.50 0.80 0.01
N GLN A 39 -7.91 -0.24 0.61
CA GLN A 39 -6.56 -0.21 1.16
C GLN A 39 -5.75 -1.39 0.64
N ILE A 40 -4.43 -1.24 0.65
CA ILE A 40 -3.47 -2.30 0.39
C ILE A 40 -2.42 -2.27 1.48
N LEU A 41 -1.95 -3.46 1.85
CA LEU A 41 -0.82 -3.62 2.72
C LEU A 41 0.46 -3.71 1.88
N MET A 42 1.40 -2.81 2.14
CA MET A 42 2.66 -2.72 1.42
C MET A 42 3.84 -2.89 2.37
N LYS A 43 4.90 -3.53 1.90
CA LYS A 43 6.20 -3.58 2.57
C LYS A 43 7.22 -2.90 1.69
N VAL A 44 8.11 -2.13 2.29
CA VAL A 44 9.30 -1.58 1.64
C VAL A 44 10.52 -2.25 2.26
N GLY A 45 11.42 -2.75 1.41
CA GLY A 45 12.67 -3.32 1.86
C GLY A 45 13.80 -3.10 0.86
N MET A 46 15.03 -2.99 1.35
CA MET A 46 16.21 -2.87 0.48
C MET A 46 16.72 -4.23 -0.01
N THR A 47 17.47 -4.22 -1.12
CA THR A 47 18.19 -5.40 -1.61
C THR A 47 19.50 -5.02 -2.26
N ARG A 48 20.53 -5.86 -2.06
CA ARG A 48 21.80 -5.83 -2.78
C ARG A 48 21.92 -6.99 -3.79
N LYS A 49 20.83 -7.76 -3.98
CA LYS A 49 20.76 -8.86 -4.93
C LYS A 49 20.73 -8.31 -6.37
N ALA A 50 21.20 -9.11 -7.31
CA ALA A 50 21.21 -8.74 -8.73
C ALA A 50 19.81 -8.43 -9.29
N THR A 51 18.76 -9.07 -8.75
CA THR A 51 17.38 -8.84 -9.20
C THR A 51 16.41 -8.68 -8.02
N VAL A 52 15.35 -7.90 -8.24
CA VAL A 52 14.25 -7.76 -7.28
C VAL A 52 13.53 -9.10 -7.07
N LEU A 53 13.37 -9.88 -8.15
CA LEU A 53 12.73 -11.20 -8.08
C LEU A 53 13.44 -12.14 -7.10
N ALA A 54 14.78 -12.18 -7.11
CA ALA A 54 15.53 -13.00 -6.16
C ALA A 54 15.21 -12.62 -4.70
N ARG A 55 15.09 -11.33 -4.41
CA ARG A 55 14.70 -10.86 -3.08
C ARG A 55 13.26 -11.22 -2.72
N LEU A 56 12.33 -11.13 -3.66
CA LEU A 56 10.94 -11.51 -3.43
C LEU A 56 10.82 -13.00 -3.09
N LEU A 57 11.52 -13.87 -3.82
CA LEU A 57 11.56 -15.31 -3.56
C LEU A 57 12.14 -15.63 -2.18
N GLU A 58 13.18 -14.91 -1.73
CA GLU A 58 13.71 -15.06 -0.36
C GLU A 58 12.64 -14.73 0.70
N TRP A 59 11.89 -13.65 0.50
CA TRP A 59 10.83 -13.28 1.41
C TRP A 59 9.67 -14.28 1.39
N GLU A 60 9.27 -14.79 0.24
CA GLU A 60 8.24 -15.84 0.12
C GLU A 60 8.69 -17.12 0.83
N ASN A 61 9.94 -17.52 0.63
CA ASN A 61 10.52 -18.70 1.29
C ASN A 61 10.61 -18.54 2.81
N SER A 62 10.83 -17.31 3.30
CA SER A 62 10.91 -17.01 4.73
C SER A 62 9.53 -16.90 5.38
N CYS A 63 8.57 -16.28 4.69
CA CYS A 63 7.25 -15.98 5.22
C CYS A 63 6.21 -17.05 4.88
N LYS A 64 6.51 -17.97 3.96
CA LYS A 64 5.61 -19.01 3.44
C LYS A 64 4.28 -18.47 2.91
N HIS A 65 4.29 -17.22 2.43
CA HIS A 65 3.14 -16.54 1.86
C HIS A 65 3.52 -15.96 0.50
N PRO A 66 2.60 -15.95 -0.49
CA PRO A 66 2.86 -15.36 -1.80
C PRO A 66 3.00 -13.83 -1.68
N ILE A 67 4.05 -13.30 -2.31
CA ILE A 67 4.41 -11.89 -2.31
C ILE A 67 4.35 -11.38 -3.74
N THR A 68 3.64 -10.27 -3.93
CA THR A 68 3.53 -9.63 -5.24
C THR A 68 4.39 -8.37 -5.23
N GLY A 69 5.43 -8.34 -6.07
CA GLY A 69 6.17 -7.12 -6.35
C GLY A 69 5.27 -6.10 -7.07
N LEU A 70 5.25 -4.86 -6.55
CA LEU A 70 4.50 -3.76 -7.14
C LEU A 70 5.36 -3.05 -8.18
N ASP A 71 4.92 -3.11 -9.44
CA ASP A 71 5.46 -2.32 -10.54
C ASP A 71 4.48 -1.21 -10.93
N LEU A 72 4.90 -0.35 -11.85
CA LEU A 72 4.11 0.80 -12.32
C LEU A 72 2.76 0.37 -12.94
N SER A 73 2.72 -0.75 -13.67
CA SER A 73 1.48 -1.28 -14.24
C SER A 73 0.49 -1.69 -13.16
N LYS A 74 0.96 -2.37 -12.11
CA LYS A 74 0.14 -2.77 -10.95
C LYS A 74 -0.34 -1.56 -10.16
N VAL A 75 0.50 -0.54 -9.97
CA VAL A 75 0.11 0.71 -9.30
C VAL A 75 -1.02 1.41 -10.08
N GLU A 76 -0.92 1.46 -11.40
CA GLU A 76 -1.95 2.03 -12.26
C GLU A 76 -3.26 1.22 -12.17
N GLN A 77 -3.19 -0.11 -12.10
CA GLN A 77 -4.38 -0.95 -11.86
C GLN A 77 -5.05 -0.63 -10.52
N LEU A 78 -4.27 -0.48 -9.43
CA LEU A 78 -4.82 -0.12 -8.12
C LEU A 78 -5.47 1.26 -8.13
N HIS A 79 -4.85 2.23 -8.78
CA HIS A 79 -5.41 3.57 -8.92
C HIS A 79 -6.75 3.54 -9.68
N ARG A 80 -6.84 2.82 -10.80
CA ARG A 80 -8.10 2.64 -11.55
C ARG A 80 -9.19 1.98 -10.71
N LEU A 81 -8.83 0.98 -9.91
CA LEU A 81 -9.77 0.33 -8.99
C LEU A 81 -10.28 1.30 -7.91
N SER A 82 -9.40 2.13 -7.35
CA SER A 82 -9.78 3.16 -6.39
C SER A 82 -10.80 4.14 -6.97
N VAL A 83 -10.53 4.67 -8.16
CA VAL A 83 -11.47 5.58 -8.87
C VAL A 83 -12.80 4.88 -9.14
N ARG A 84 -12.77 3.61 -9.55
CA ARG A 84 -13.99 2.81 -9.78
C ARG A 84 -14.79 2.64 -8.49
N ASN A 85 -14.15 2.34 -7.37
CA ASN A 85 -14.80 2.17 -6.07
C ASN A 85 -15.42 3.48 -5.57
N GLN A 86 -14.77 4.62 -5.79
CA GLN A 86 -15.32 5.94 -5.47
C GLN A 86 -16.54 6.30 -6.33
N SER A 87 -16.57 5.84 -7.59
CA SER A 87 -17.70 6.08 -8.51
C SER A 87 -18.90 5.15 -8.29
N ARG A 88 -18.73 4.05 -7.55
CA ARG A 88 -19.86 3.17 -7.20
C ARG A 88 -20.73 3.88 -6.17
N PRO A 89 -22.04 4.06 -6.43
CA PRO A 89 -22.93 4.62 -5.42
C PRO A 89 -22.97 3.64 -4.23
N LYS A 90 -22.35 4.03 -3.10
CA LYS A 90 -22.63 3.40 -1.81
C LYS A 90 -24.14 3.43 -1.65
N HIS A 91 -24.74 2.27 -1.39
CA HIS A 91 -26.19 2.05 -1.32
C HIS A 91 -26.83 3.17 -0.47
N SER A 92 -27.29 4.22 -1.14
CA SER A 92 -27.76 5.42 -0.46
C SER A 92 -29.15 5.11 0.08
N SER A 93 -29.39 5.32 1.36
CA SER A 93 -30.74 5.22 1.92
C SER A 93 -31.71 6.04 1.06
N SER A 94 -32.99 5.61 0.98
CA SER A 94 -34.00 6.24 0.12
C SER A 94 -34.10 7.76 0.32
N LEU A 95 -33.84 8.23 1.55
CA LEU A 95 -33.73 9.64 1.95
C LEU A 95 -32.61 10.39 1.21
N VAL A 96 -31.39 9.84 1.17
CA VAL A 96 -30.27 10.49 0.44
C VAL A 96 -30.58 10.60 -1.06
N ARG A 97 -31.33 9.64 -1.62
CA ARG A 97 -31.80 9.68 -3.01
C ARG A 97 -32.83 10.79 -3.26
N LEU A 98 -33.70 11.07 -2.28
CA LEU A 98 -34.66 12.17 -2.33
C LEU A 98 -33.96 13.53 -2.27
N PHE A 99 -33.01 13.71 -1.35
CA PHE A 99 -32.27 14.97 -1.23
C PHE A 99 -31.29 15.24 -2.39
N ARG A 100 -30.79 14.19 -3.06
CA ARG A 100 -29.93 14.34 -4.25
C ARG A 100 -30.64 15.06 -5.41
N LYS A 101 -31.98 14.99 -5.48
CA LYS A 101 -32.80 15.72 -6.46
C LYS A 101 -33.05 17.18 -6.09
N LEU A 102 -32.71 17.60 -4.88
CA LEU A 102 -32.86 18.99 -4.40
C LEU A 102 -31.57 19.80 -4.56
N SER A 103 -30.59 19.29 -5.30
CA SER A 103 -29.39 20.03 -5.64
C SER A 103 -29.73 21.15 -6.64
N ILE A 104 -29.54 22.40 -6.23
CA ILE A 104 -29.57 23.56 -7.14
C ILE A 104 -28.40 23.41 -8.09
N SER A 105 -28.69 23.06 -9.35
CA SER A 105 -27.70 22.99 -10.43
C SER A 105 -27.10 24.36 -10.68
N LYS A 106 -26.01 24.69 -9.99
CA LYS A 106 -25.09 25.69 -10.50
C LYS A 106 -24.42 25.07 -11.71
N THR A 107 -24.83 25.54 -12.89
CA THR A 107 -24.20 25.26 -14.18
C THR A 107 -22.75 25.72 -14.13
N GLN A 108 -21.88 24.89 -13.58
CA GLN A 108 -20.45 25.08 -13.65
C GLN A 108 -19.92 23.98 -14.54
N LYS A 109 -19.47 24.42 -15.72
CA LYS A 109 -18.61 23.71 -16.67
C LYS A 109 -17.87 22.59 -15.94
N ALA A 110 -18.10 21.34 -16.33
CA ALA A 110 -17.31 20.21 -15.89
C ALA A 110 -15.82 20.54 -16.12
N GLN A 111 -15.17 21.00 -15.06
CA GLN A 111 -13.81 21.49 -15.11
C GLN A 111 -12.92 20.29 -15.34
N LYS A 112 -12.18 20.38 -16.45
CA LYS A 112 -10.92 19.74 -16.81
C LYS A 112 -9.95 19.60 -15.60
N ALA A 113 -10.25 18.73 -14.64
CA ALA A 113 -9.42 18.48 -13.46
C ALA A 113 -8.61 17.17 -13.52
N GLN A 114 -8.53 16.52 -14.69
CA GLN A 114 -7.74 15.29 -14.91
C GLN A 114 -6.65 15.46 -15.97
N LYS A 115 -5.91 16.59 -15.97
CA LYS A 115 -4.74 16.76 -16.85
C LYS A 115 -3.38 16.81 -16.16
N ASN A 116 -3.34 16.81 -14.83
CA ASN A 116 -2.08 16.93 -14.07
C ASN A 116 -1.82 15.75 -13.14
N ALA A 117 -2.38 14.56 -13.41
CA ALA A 117 -1.86 13.36 -12.74
C ALA A 117 -0.46 13.10 -13.31
N PRO A 118 0.62 13.15 -12.52
CA PRO A 118 1.97 12.95 -13.03
C PRO A 118 2.02 11.59 -13.72
N ASN A 119 2.48 11.55 -14.98
CA ASN A 119 2.50 10.32 -15.73
C ASN A 119 3.42 9.31 -15.02
N LEU A 120 2.88 8.15 -14.65
CA LEU A 120 3.61 7.11 -13.92
C LEU A 120 4.76 6.53 -14.77
N ASP A 121 4.71 6.72 -16.09
CA ASP A 121 5.68 6.20 -17.06
C ASP A 121 7.10 6.78 -16.93
N LYS A 122 7.33 7.77 -16.04
CA LYS A 122 8.63 8.45 -15.91
C LYS A 122 9.05 8.68 -14.46
N ILE A 123 9.04 7.63 -13.64
CA ILE A 123 9.62 7.69 -12.30
C ILE A 123 11.15 7.53 -12.41
N PRO A 124 11.97 8.58 -12.18
CA PRO A 124 13.38 8.62 -12.59
C PRO A 124 14.28 7.54 -12.01
N SER A 125 13.92 6.97 -10.85
CA SER A 125 14.72 5.98 -10.13
C SER A 125 14.13 4.57 -10.16
N PHE A 126 12.99 4.35 -10.83
CA PHE A 126 12.32 3.05 -10.87
C PHE A 126 12.69 2.28 -12.14
N ARG A 127 13.34 1.13 -11.99
CA ARG A 127 13.65 0.20 -13.09
C ARG A 127 13.63 -1.24 -12.56
N ASP A 128 13.41 -2.22 -13.44
CA ASP A 128 13.48 -3.66 -13.11
C ASP A 128 12.68 -4.09 -11.85
N GLY A 129 11.56 -3.42 -11.58
CA GLY A 129 10.68 -3.69 -10.44
C GLY A 129 11.14 -3.10 -9.10
N GLY A 130 12.14 -2.21 -9.08
CA GLY A 130 12.68 -1.60 -7.87
C GLY A 130 13.17 -0.16 -8.04
N PHE A 131 13.42 0.49 -6.90
CA PHE A 131 14.03 1.82 -6.86
C PHE A 131 15.54 1.70 -6.69
N TYR A 132 16.29 2.44 -7.49
CA TYR A 132 17.74 2.45 -7.46
C TYR A 132 18.25 3.76 -6.88
N VAL A 133 19.28 3.65 -6.06
CA VAL A 133 19.95 4.77 -5.41
C VAL A 133 21.24 5.07 -6.18
N THR A 134 21.63 6.33 -6.21
CA THR A 134 22.93 6.76 -6.73
C THR A 134 24.10 6.13 -5.95
N GLU A 135 25.21 5.91 -6.63
CA GLU A 135 26.41 5.31 -6.03
C GLU A 135 26.93 6.13 -4.84
N GLY A 136 27.42 5.45 -3.81
CA GLY A 136 27.99 6.09 -2.61
C GLY A 136 27.01 6.39 -1.48
N ARG A 137 25.70 6.15 -1.65
CA ARG A 137 24.72 6.29 -0.56
C ARG A 137 24.49 4.96 0.17
N SER A 138 24.34 5.03 1.50
CA SER A 138 23.95 3.87 2.30
C SER A 138 22.48 3.52 2.07
N LEU A 139 22.23 2.28 1.66
CA LEU A 139 20.87 1.75 1.47
C LEU A 139 20.09 1.73 2.78
N GLU A 140 20.78 1.50 3.91
CA GLU A 140 20.19 1.50 5.25
C GLU A 140 19.61 2.88 5.60
N LEU A 141 20.33 3.96 5.28
CA LEU A 141 19.87 5.33 5.51
C LEU A 141 18.65 5.67 4.64
N ILE A 142 18.67 5.26 3.38
CA ILE A 142 17.54 5.45 2.44
C ILE A 142 16.30 4.69 2.93
N GLU A 143 16.45 3.42 3.29
CA GLU A 143 15.35 2.61 3.81
C GLU A 143 14.77 3.21 5.08
N THR A 144 15.63 3.64 6.00
CA THR A 144 15.22 4.31 7.24
C THR A 144 14.43 5.58 6.94
N LYS A 145 14.89 6.40 5.99
CA LYS A 145 14.19 7.64 5.58
C LYS A 145 12.82 7.35 4.97
N ILE A 146 12.73 6.33 4.12
CA ILE A 146 11.45 5.89 3.53
C ILE A 146 10.51 5.39 4.63
N HIS A 147 10.99 4.53 5.53
CA HIS A 147 10.19 4.01 6.65
C HIS A 147 9.69 5.13 7.56
N GLN A 148 10.55 6.09 7.93
CA GLN A 148 10.15 7.25 8.73
C GLN A 148 9.08 8.09 8.05
N LEU A 149 9.22 8.35 6.74
CA LEU A 149 8.22 9.07 5.96
C LEU A 149 6.87 8.33 5.98
N LEU A 150 6.89 7.03 5.70
CA LEU A 150 5.69 6.21 5.63
C LEU A 150 5.05 5.99 6.99
N TRP A 151 5.83 5.82 8.07
CA TRP A 151 5.32 5.75 9.43
C TRP A 151 4.66 7.05 9.86
N LYS A 152 5.24 8.20 9.51
CA LYS A 152 4.64 9.50 9.82
C LYS A 152 3.30 9.68 9.10
N LYS A 153 3.16 9.16 7.89
CA LYS A 153 1.96 9.35 7.05
C LYS A 153 0.86 8.30 7.30
N TYR A 154 1.23 7.03 7.47
CA TYR A 154 0.32 5.88 7.51
C TYR A 154 0.36 5.11 8.84
N GLY A 155 1.31 5.42 9.72
CA GLY A 155 1.57 4.63 10.91
C GLY A 155 2.34 3.34 10.62
N GLN A 156 2.50 2.52 11.66
CA GLN A 156 3.14 1.21 11.57
C GLN A 156 2.08 0.13 11.35
N GLY A 157 2.18 -0.59 10.23
CA GLY A 157 1.43 -1.83 10.00
C GLY A 157 2.08 -2.97 10.79
N LEU A 158 1.42 -3.38 11.87
CA LEU A 158 1.84 -4.50 12.70
C LEU A 158 1.09 -5.76 12.28
N ILE A 159 1.85 -6.79 11.89
CA ILE A 159 1.30 -8.04 11.37
C ILE A 159 1.90 -9.23 12.08
N TYR A 160 1.02 -10.15 12.48
CA TYR A 160 1.39 -11.47 12.94
C TYR A 160 1.48 -12.40 11.73
N CYS A 161 2.70 -12.84 11.42
CA CYS A 161 2.96 -13.78 10.33
C CYS A 161 3.03 -15.20 10.90
N TYR A 162 2.10 -16.05 10.49
CA TYR A 162 2.08 -17.46 10.91
C TYR A 162 3.15 -18.30 10.21
N GLY A 163 3.66 -17.86 9.05
CA GLY A 163 4.75 -18.55 8.37
C GLY A 163 6.15 -18.23 8.93
N CYS A 164 6.31 -17.12 9.66
CA CYS A 164 7.55 -16.80 10.36
C CYS A 164 7.44 -17.18 11.85
N LYS A 165 8.49 -17.79 12.40
CA LYS A 165 8.58 -18.11 13.83
C LYS A 165 9.60 -17.22 14.53
N ASN A 166 9.30 -16.83 15.76
CA ASN A 166 10.29 -16.22 16.66
C ASN A 166 11.15 -17.31 17.34
N GLU A 167 12.10 -16.90 18.18
CA GLU A 167 12.99 -17.81 18.94
C GLU A 167 12.22 -18.78 19.85
N GLN A 168 10.99 -18.42 20.24
CA GLN A 168 10.09 -19.22 21.08
C GLN A 168 9.12 -20.09 20.26
N GLY A 169 9.27 -20.14 18.92
CA GLY A 169 8.42 -20.92 18.03
C GLY A 169 7.02 -20.32 17.76
N GLN A 170 6.72 -19.13 18.28
CA GLN A 170 5.45 -18.42 18.10
C GLN A 170 5.45 -17.58 16.80
N PRO A 171 4.26 -17.22 16.27
CA PRO A 171 4.15 -16.34 15.10
C PRO A 171 4.92 -15.04 15.27
N LYS A 172 5.80 -14.72 14.31
CA LYS A 172 6.64 -13.52 14.35
C LYS A 172 5.82 -12.28 14.02
N ARG A 173 6.02 -11.21 14.79
CA ARG A 173 5.44 -9.90 14.52
C ARG A 173 6.35 -9.07 13.61
N HIS A 174 5.84 -8.65 12.46
CA HIS A 174 6.52 -7.76 11.51
C HIS A 174 6.07 -6.31 11.70
N ARG A 175 7.00 -5.36 11.57
CA ARG A 175 6.76 -3.92 11.74
C ARG A 175 7.01 -3.08 10.47
N GLU A 176 7.50 -3.73 9.42
CA GLU A 176 7.94 -3.11 8.16
C GLU A 176 6.79 -2.97 7.14
N TRP A 177 5.54 -3.11 7.59
CA TRP A 177 4.37 -3.04 6.74
C TRP A 177 3.65 -1.71 6.92
N PHE A 178 2.95 -1.29 5.88
CA PHE A 178 2.22 -0.02 5.81
C PHE A 178 0.84 -0.30 5.24
N MET A 179 -0.19 0.23 5.89
CA MET A 179 -1.56 0.16 5.40
C MET A 179 -1.86 1.42 4.60
N VAL A 180 -1.96 1.28 3.28
CA VAL A 180 -1.96 2.39 2.34
C VAL A 180 -3.29 2.43 1.58
N PRO A 181 -3.99 3.57 1.52
CA PRO A 181 -5.12 3.75 0.62
C PRO A 181 -4.75 3.57 -0.86
N LEU A 182 -5.58 2.88 -1.64
CA LEU A 182 -5.27 2.54 -3.04
C LEU A 182 -4.98 3.76 -3.92
N ASP A 183 -5.64 4.89 -3.67
CA ASP A 183 -5.43 6.16 -4.36
C ASP A 183 -4.05 6.78 -4.09
N GLN A 184 -3.43 6.48 -2.94
CA GLN A 184 -2.16 7.09 -2.52
C GLN A 184 -0.93 6.26 -2.86
N VAL A 185 -1.09 5.04 -3.38
CA VAL A 185 0.05 4.18 -3.77
C VAL A 185 0.94 4.88 -4.79
N LYS A 186 0.34 5.63 -5.72
CA LYS A 186 1.05 6.43 -6.72
C LYS A 186 1.94 7.50 -6.09
N ASP A 187 1.44 8.21 -5.08
CA ASP A 187 2.20 9.25 -4.39
C ASP A 187 3.39 8.67 -3.62
N ILE A 188 3.24 7.46 -3.07
CA ILE A 188 4.35 6.76 -2.41
C ILE A 188 5.48 6.49 -3.40
N PHE A 189 5.15 6.03 -4.61
CA PHE A 189 6.17 5.77 -5.64
C PHE A 189 6.94 7.04 -6.01
N TRP A 190 6.25 8.18 -6.13
CA TRP A 190 6.89 9.47 -6.35
C TRP A 190 7.77 9.90 -5.17
N ALA A 191 7.28 9.74 -3.94
CA ALA A 191 8.01 10.12 -2.75
C ALA A 191 9.28 9.27 -2.54
N ILE A 192 9.19 7.96 -2.76
CA ILE A 192 10.35 7.07 -2.73
C ILE A 192 11.34 7.47 -3.83
N SER A 193 10.84 7.74 -5.04
CA SER A 193 11.73 8.17 -6.11
C SER A 193 12.45 9.47 -5.81
N ALA A 194 11.77 10.43 -5.18
CA ALA A 194 12.40 11.67 -4.74
C ALA A 194 13.52 11.38 -3.74
N ILE A 195 13.26 10.56 -2.70
CA ILE A 195 14.27 10.18 -1.71
C ILE A 195 15.49 9.48 -2.34
N CYS A 196 15.24 8.57 -3.29
CA CYS A 196 16.30 7.83 -3.99
C CYS A 196 17.11 8.73 -4.94
N SER A 197 16.51 9.81 -5.45
CA SER A 197 17.12 10.72 -6.43
C SER A 197 17.69 12.00 -5.82
N GLU A 198 17.37 12.31 -4.56
CA GLU A 198 17.96 13.45 -3.83
C GLU A 198 19.49 13.35 -3.86
N SER A 199 20.12 14.39 -4.43
CA SER A 199 21.57 14.58 -4.52
C SER A 199 22.08 15.31 -3.29
#